data_AF-A0AA41V8H2-F1
#
_entry.id   AF-A0AA41V8H2-F1
#
_cell.length_a   1.000
_cell.length_b   1.000
_cell.length_c   1.000
_cell.angle_alpha   90.00
_cell.angle_beta   90.00
_cell.angle_gamma   90.00
#
_symmetry.space_group_name_H-M   'P 1'
#
loop_
_entity.id
_entity.type
_entity.pdbx_description
1 polymer ?
#
loop_
_entity_poly.entity_id
_entity_poly.type
_entity_poly.pdbx_seq_one_letter_code
_entity_poly.pdbx_strand_id
1 'polypeptide(L)' 'TKFFVVSEPGTQHMDALLKIIYELYTDYVLKNPFYEMEMPIRCELFDINLIQAIQKDRVALLGR' A
#
# COMPACT_ATOMS: atom_id res chain seq x y z
N THR A 1 -8.26 -10.49 -1.16
CA THR A 1 -7.97 -9.45 -0.16
C THR A 1 -8.62 -8.14 -0.57
N LYS A 2 -9.20 -7.38 0.38
CA LYS A 2 -9.80 -6.07 0.11
C LYS A 2 -8.94 -4.99 0.78
N PHE A 3 -8.60 -3.94 0.04
CA PHE A 3 -7.86 -2.79 0.56
C PHE A 3 -8.81 -1.62 0.74
N PHE A 4 -8.69 -0.93 1.86
CA PHE A 4 -9.47 0.27 2.17
C PHE A 4 -8.48 1.39 2.50
N VAL A 5 -8.63 2.52 1.84
CA VAL A 5 -7.88 3.76 2.12
C VAL A 5 -8.90 4.81 2.53
N VAL A 6 -8.64 5.48 3.65
CA VAL A 6 -9.48 6.58 4.16
C VAL A 6 -8.67 7.87 4.05
N SER A 7 -9.26 8.87 3.41
CA SER A 7 -8.64 10.18 3.18
C SER A 7 -9.64 11.30 3.42
N GLU A 8 -9.15 12.54 3.47
CA GLU A 8 -10.01 13.72 3.52
C GLU A 8 -10.82 13.86 2.22
N PRO A 9 -12.06 14.38 2.26
CA PRO A 9 -12.84 14.67 1.07
C PRO A 9 -12.08 15.60 0.11
N GLY A 10 -12.06 15.26 -1.18
CA GLY A 10 -11.33 16.03 -2.20
C GLY A 10 -9.86 15.62 -2.37
N THR A 11 -9.35 14.68 -1.58
CA THR A 11 -8.05 14.04 -1.83
C THR A 11 -8.08 13.32 -3.18
N GLN A 12 -7.18 13.68 -4.08
CA GLN A 12 -7.07 13.09 -5.42
C GLN A 12 -6.06 11.93 -5.44
N HIS A 13 -6.06 11.13 -6.51
CA HIS A 13 -5.08 10.05 -6.76
C HIS A 13 -5.16 8.80 -5.85
N MET A 14 -6.22 8.64 -5.07
CA MET A 14 -6.41 7.45 -4.22
C MET A 14 -6.45 6.13 -5.02
N ASP A 15 -6.98 6.14 -6.25
CA ASP A 15 -6.98 4.96 -7.13
C ASP A 15 -5.55 4.52 -7.50
N ALA A 16 -4.65 5.49 -7.75
CA ALA A 16 -3.26 5.21 -8.07
C ALA A 16 -2.51 4.67 -6.86
N LEU A 17 -2.75 5.23 -5.67
CA LEU A 17 -2.20 4.73 -4.42
C LEU A 17 -2.67 3.28 -4.15
N LEU A 18 -3.97 3.00 -4.30
CA LEU A 18 -4.52 1.65 -4.14
C LEU A 18 -3.87 0.64 -5.09
N LYS A 19 -3.61 1.04 -6.35
CA LYS A 19 -2.91 0.18 -7.31
C LYS A 19 -1.48 -0.15 -6.85
N ILE A 20 -0.73 0.84 -6.35
CA ILE A 20 0.62 0.64 -5.81
C ILE A 20 0.58 -0.31 -4.62
N ILE A 21 -0.37 -0.13 -3.69
CA ILE A 21 -0.54 -1.02 -2.54
C ILE A 21 -0.82 -2.47 -2.97
N TYR A 22 -1.65 -2.65 -4.01
CA TYR A 22 -1.93 -3.97 -4.57
C TYR A 22 -0.69 -4.64 -5.18
N GLU A 23 0.14 -3.88 -5.89
CA GLU A 23 1.41 -4.36 -6.45
C GLU A 23 2.36 -4.78 -5.32
N LEU A 24 2.54 -3.95 -4.29
CA LEU A 24 3.35 -4.27 -3.11
C LEU A 24 2.86 -5.53 -2.39
N TYR A 25 1.55 -5.70 -2.24
CA TYR A 25 0.97 -6.90 -1.64
C TYR A 25 1.27 -8.15 -2.47
N THR A 26 1.18 -8.02 -3.80
CA THR A 26 1.50 -9.13 -4.70
C THR A 26 2.97 -9.52 -4.58
N ASP A 27 3.87 -8.55 -4.54
CA ASP A 27 5.32 -8.77 -4.53
C ASP A 27 5.86 -9.33 -3.21
N TYR A 28 5.39 -8.79 -2.09
CA TYR A 28 5.94 -9.14 -0.77
C TYR A 28 5.13 -10.18 -0.01
N VAL A 29 3.85 -10.37 -0.37
CA VAL A 29 2.95 -11.29 0.34
C VAL A 29 2.59 -12.49 -0.53
N LEU A 30 1.96 -12.29 -1.69
CA LEU A 30 1.48 -13.41 -2.52
C LEU A 30 2.61 -14.25 -3.12
N LYS A 31 3.74 -13.62 -3.44
CA LYS A 31 4.93 -14.32 -3.95
C LYS A 31 5.78 -14.94 -2.84
N ASN A 32 5.51 -14.67 -1.57
CA ASN A 32 6.29 -15.23 -0.47
C ASN A 32 5.85 -16.68 -0.21
N PRO A 33 6.73 -17.68 -0.44
CA PRO A 33 6.37 -19.09 -0.31
C PRO A 33 6.09 -19.52 1.15
N PHE A 34 6.46 -18.69 2.13
CA PHE A 34 6.23 -18.94 3.55
C PHE A 34 4.99 -18.21 4.09
N TYR A 35 4.25 -17.48 3.25
CA TYR A 35 3.05 -16.80 3.66
C TYR A 35 1.83 -17.72 3.55
N GLU A 36 1.17 -17.94 4.68
CA GLU A 36 -0.12 -18.63 4.72
C GLU A 36 -1.26 -17.61 4.57
N MET A 37 -2.21 -17.91 3.69
CA MET A 37 -3.43 -17.12 3.54
C MET A 37 -4.19 -17.13 4.88
N GLU A 38 -4.86 -16.02 5.20
CA GLU A 38 -5.57 -15.78 6.49
C GLU A 38 -4.67 -15.41 7.69
N MET A 39 -3.34 -15.48 7.56
CA MET A 39 -2.42 -14.96 8.57
C MET A 39 -2.16 -13.45 8.39
N PRO A 40 -1.89 -12.70 9.47
CA PRO A 40 -1.51 -11.29 9.36
C PRO A 40 -0.23 -11.15 8.52
N ILE A 41 -0.15 -10.09 7.73
CA ILE A 41 1.04 -9.75 6.96
C ILE A 41 2.14 -9.36 7.95
N ARG A 42 3.25 -10.12 7.97
CA ARG A 42 4.42 -9.89 8.83
C ARG A 42 5.70 -9.71 8.01
N CYS A 43 5.58 -9.09 6.85
CA CYS A 43 6.72 -8.84 5.96
C CYS A 43 7.22 -7.41 6.18
N GLU A 44 8.37 -7.25 6.82
CA GLU A 44 8.95 -5.93 7.10
C GLU A 44 9.19 -5.11 5.83
N LEU A 45 9.58 -5.76 4.73
CA LEU A 45 9.77 -5.08 3.44
C LEU A 45 8.44 -4.54 2.90
N PHE A 46 7.33 -5.25 3.09
CA PHE A 46 6.01 -4.72 2.73
C PHE A 46 5.70 -3.45 3.52
N ASP A 47 5.90 -3.46 4.84
CA ASP A 47 5.61 -2.32 5.71
C ASP A 47 6.46 -1.09 5.36
N ILE A 48 7.77 -1.27 5.14
CA ILE A 48 8.69 -0.19 4.76
C ILE A 48 8.25 0.46 3.44
N ASN A 49 7.98 -0.35 2.41
CA ASN A 49 7.61 0.16 1.09
C ASN A 49 6.20 0.78 1.09
N LEU A 50 5.27 0.26 1.90
CA LEU A 50 3.94 0.83 2.08
C LEU A 50 4.02 2.24 2.69
N ILE A 51 4.83 2.42 3.74
CA ILE A 51 5.04 3.74 4.37
C ILE A 51 5.64 4.72 3.36
N GLN A 52 6.63 4.30 2.58
CA GLN A 52 7.24 5.14 1.54
C GLN A 52 6.24 5.54 0.46
N ALA A 53 5.39 4.63 0.00
CA ALA A 53 4.36 4.92 -1.00
C ALA A 53 3.37 5.98 -0.49
N ILE A 54 2.93 5.86 0.76
CA ILE A 54 2.02 6.83 1.39
C ILE A 54 2.70 8.19 1.57
N GLN A 55 3.96 8.23 2.02
CA GLN A 55 4.69 9.48 2.17
C GLN A 55 4.89 10.21 0.83
N LYS A 56 5.22 9.47 -0.22
CA LYS A 56 5.38 10.02 -1.57
C LYS A 56 4.07 10.63 -2.09
N ASP A 57 2.95 9.97 -1.84
CA ASP A 57 1.62 10.48 -2.21
C ASP A 57 1.28 11.78 -1.47
N ARG A 58 1.57 11.85 -0.15
CA ARG A 58 1.40 13.09 0.63
C ARG A 58 2.25 14.24 0.11
N VAL A 59 3.50 13.99 -0.28
CA VAL A 59 4.39 15.02 -0.86
C VAL A 59 3.85 15.50 -2.21
N ALA A 60 3.32 14.59 -3.04
CA ALA A 60 2.71 14.95 -4.32
C ALA A 60 1.46 15.85 -4.17
N LEU A 61 0.75 15.73 -3.03
CA LEU A 61 -0.41 16.56 -2.69
C LEU A 61 -0.01 17.94 -2.14
N LEU A 62 1.06 18.02 -1.33
CA LEU A 62 1.54 19.28 -0.74
C LEU A 62 2.35 20.15 -1.72
N GLY A 63 2.89 19.56 -2.78
CA GLY A 63 3.64 20.26 -3.83
C GLY A 63 2.77 20.88 -4.94
N ARG A 64 1.44 20.86 -4.80
CA ARG A 64 0.47 21.52 -5.67
C ARG A 64 -0.19 22.67 -4.91
#